data_AF-A0A6A3DAV2-F1
#
_entry.id   AF-A0A6A3DAV2-F1
#
_cell.length_a   1.000
_cell.length_b   1.000
_cell.length_c   1.000
_cell.angle_alpha   90.00
_cell.angle_beta   90.00
_cell.angle_gamma   90.00
#
_symmetry.space_group_name_H-M   'P 1'
#
loop_
_entity.id
_entity.type
_entity.pdbx_description
1 polymer ?
#
loop_
_entity_poly.entity_id
_entity_poly.type
_entity_poly.pdbx_seq_one_letter_code
_entity_poly.pdbx_strand_id
1 'polypeptide(L)'
;MDKNDPNIAATVAELRETSNSWVAKYRREKALLGRASFRDIYSALNAISGHYISFGPTAPIPAKRKARILEMDTAEKPLSRGR
;
A
#
# COMPACT_ATOMS: atom_id res chain seq x y z
N MET A 1 6.92 2.90 13.22
CA MET A 1 8.36 3.20 13.10
C MET A 1 8.58 4.66 13.41
N ASP A 2 9.60 4.95 14.22
CA ASP A 2 10.11 6.31 14.41
C ASP A 2 10.66 6.82 13.06
N LYS A 3 10.69 8.14 12.84
CA LYS A 3 11.25 8.74 11.61
C LYS A 3 12.77 8.57 11.53
N ASN A 4 13.42 8.33 12.66
CA ASN A 4 14.87 8.12 12.77
C ASN A 4 15.25 6.64 12.85
N ASP A 5 14.31 5.72 12.65
CA ASP A 5 14.58 4.29 12.67
C ASP A 5 15.49 3.92 11.48
N PRO A 6 16.69 3.35 11.70
CA PRO A 6 17.60 2.99 10.62
C PRO A 6 17.02 1.95 9.67
N ASN A 7 15.99 1.20 10.12
CA ASN A 7 15.37 0.14 9.33
C ASN A 7 14.35 0.65 8.32
N ILE A 8 14.00 1.95 8.31
CA ILE A 8 13.00 2.50 7.38
C ILE A 8 13.31 2.13 5.93
N ALA A 9 14.58 2.25 5.53
CA ALA A 9 14.99 1.93 4.16
C ALA A 9 14.75 0.46 3.82
N ALA A 10 15.09 -0.45 4.73
CA ALA A 10 14.88 -1.89 4.57
C ALA A 10 13.38 -2.23 4.52
N THR A 11 12.58 -1.67 5.42
CA THR A 11 11.12 -1.89 5.45
C THR A 11 10.43 -1.33 4.20
N VAL A 12 10.87 -0.18 3.68
CA VAL A 12 10.34 0.37 2.42
C VAL A 12 10.73 -0.51 1.22
N ALA A 13 11.92 -1.11 1.24
CA ALA A 13 12.34 -2.06 0.21
C ALA A 13 11.48 -3.33 0.22
N GLU A 14 11.27 -3.93 1.40
CA GLU A 14 10.39 -5.10 1.58
C GLU A 14 8.95 -4.80 1.17
N LEU A 15 8.42 -3.63 1.58
CA LEU A 15 7.09 -3.18 1.19
C LEU A 15 6.97 -3.06 -0.33
N ARG A 16 7.99 -2.51 -1.01
CA ARG A 16 8.01 -2.39 -2.47
C ARG A 16 7.99 -3.76 -3.14
N GLU A 17 8.78 -4.70 -2.65
CA GLU A 17 8.83 -6.07 -3.20
C GLU A 17 7.49 -6.78 -3.04
N THR A 18 6.92 -6.74 -1.83
CA THR A 18 5.60 -7.32 -1.53
C THR A 18 4.50 -6.68 -2.39
N SER A 19 4.55 -5.35 -2.56
CA SER A 19 3.60 -4.61 -3.40
C SER A 19 3.67 -5.04 -4.87
N ASN A 20 4.89 -5.20 -5.40
CA ASN A 20 5.10 -5.65 -6.78
C ASN A 20 4.58 -7.07 -6.98
N SER A 21 4.87 -7.97 -6.05
CA SER A 21 4.38 -9.35 -6.07
C SER A 21 2.84 -9.41 -6.02
N TRP A 22 2.22 -8.61 -5.16
CA TRP A 22 0.76 -8.54 -5.05
C TRP A 22 0.12 -7.99 -6.33
N VAL A 23 0.65 -6.89 -6.88
CA VAL A 23 0.14 -6.29 -8.12
C VAL A 23 0.33 -7.26 -9.31
N ALA A 24 1.50 -7.91 -9.43
CA ALA A 24 1.77 -8.86 -10.50
C ALA A 24 0.79 -10.04 -10.48
N LYS A 25 0.47 -10.54 -9.28
CA LYS A 25 -0.48 -11.64 -9.08
C LYS A 25 -1.92 -11.24 -9.42
N TYR A 26 -2.41 -10.14 -8.82
CA TYR A 26 -3.84 -9.86 -8.80
C TYR A 26 -4.32 -8.85 -9.86
N ARG A 27 -3.46 -8.00 -10.45
CA ARG A 27 -3.90 -6.93 -11.39
C ARG A 27 -4.59 -7.46 -12.65
N ARG A 28 -4.22 -8.67 -13.10
CA ARG A 28 -4.79 -9.29 -14.31
C ARG A 28 -6.07 -10.07 -14.03
N GLU A 29 -6.42 -10.29 -12.76
CA GLU A 29 -7.61 -11.03 -12.37
C GLU A 29 -8.86 -10.14 -12.50
N LYS A 30 -9.52 -10.21 -13.66
CA LYS A 30 -10.70 -9.38 -13.97
C LYS A 30 -11.82 -9.46 -12.91
N ALA A 31 -11.98 -10.62 -12.28
CA ALA A 31 -12.97 -10.83 -11.22
C ALA A 31 -12.70 -9.99 -9.95
N LEU A 32 -11.45 -9.58 -9.71
CA LEU A 32 -11.07 -8.78 -8.56
C LEU A 32 -11.24 -7.27 -8.79
N LEU A 33 -11.25 -6.79 -10.03
CA LEU A 33 -11.39 -5.35 -10.34
C LEU A 33 -12.70 -4.75 -9.79
N GLY A 34 -13.75 -5.58 -9.69
CA GLY A 34 -15.04 -5.20 -9.10
C GLY A 34 -15.06 -5.16 -7.57
N ARG A 35 -14.06 -5.75 -6.89
CA ARG A 35 -14.00 -5.83 -5.42
C ARG A 35 -13.50 -4.54 -4.80
N ALA A 36 -14.18 -4.10 -3.74
CA ALA A 36 -13.82 -2.87 -3.04
C ALA A 36 -12.45 -3.02 -2.38
N SER A 37 -12.23 -4.15 -1.70
CA SER A 37 -10.92 -4.49 -1.10
C SER A 37 -9.78 -4.39 -2.10
N PHE A 38 -9.92 -4.97 -3.29
CA PHE A 38 -8.87 -4.91 -4.32
C PHE A 38 -8.55 -3.46 -4.73
N ARG A 39 -9.58 -2.64 -5.00
CA ARG A 39 -9.39 -1.24 -5.41
C ARG A 39 -8.74 -0.40 -4.32
N ASP A 40 -9.14 -0.60 -3.07
CA ASP A 40 -8.64 0.17 -1.93
C ASP A 40 -7.17 -0.15 -1.67
N ILE A 41 -6.80 -1.44 -1.65
CA ILE A 41 -5.41 -1.87 -1.54
C ILE A 41 -4.58 -1.34 -2.72
N TYR A 42 -5.05 -1.51 -3.97
CA TYR A 42 -4.31 -1.06 -5.15
C TYR A 42 -4.08 0.46 -5.16
N SER A 43 -5.06 1.24 -4.71
CA SER A 43 -4.93 2.70 -4.56
C SER A 43 -3.88 3.08 -3.52
N ALA A 44 -3.90 2.43 -2.35
CA ALA A 44 -2.94 2.67 -1.29
C ALA A 44 -1.51 2.30 -1.69
N LEU A 45 -1.32 1.14 -2.34
CA LEU A 45 -0.01 0.71 -2.83
C LEU A 45 0.59 1.70 -3.84
N ASN A 46 -0.25 2.26 -4.73
CA ASN A 46 0.20 3.28 -5.67
C ASN A 46 0.54 4.61 -4.97
N ALA A 47 -0.22 5.02 -3.96
CA ALA A 47 0.06 6.22 -3.20
C ALA A 47 1.39 6.14 -2.43
N ILE A 48 1.68 4.97 -1.85
CA ILE A 48 2.94 4.70 -1.15
C ILE A 48 4.11 4.62 -2.13
N SER A 49 3.96 3.83 -3.20
CA SER A 49 5.01 3.64 -4.21
C SER A 49 5.37 4.96 -4.88
N GLY A 50 4.37 5.76 -5.27
CA GLY A 50 4.60 7.07 -5.88
C GLY A 50 5.36 8.01 -4.95
N HIS A 51 5.03 8.02 -3.64
CA HIS A 51 5.76 8.83 -2.66
C HIS A 51 7.23 8.44 -2.57
N TYR A 52 7.54 7.16 -2.36
CA TYR A 52 8.92 6.72 -2.18
C TYR A 52 9.74 6.77 -3.48
N ILE A 53 9.10 6.65 -4.64
CA ILE A 53 9.77 6.89 -5.94
C ILE A 53 10.16 8.36 -6.09
N SER A 54 9.29 9.30 -5.70
CA SER A 54 9.56 10.73 -5.88
C SER A 54 10.47 11.33 -4.82
N PHE A 55 10.38 10.88 -3.57
CA PHE A 55 11.04 11.53 -2.42
C PHE A 55 12.13 10.68 -1.76
N GLY A 56 12.29 9.42 -2.16
CA GLY A 56 13.24 8.48 -1.57
C GLY A 56 12.69 7.76 -0.33
N PRO A 57 13.31 6.64 0.07
CA PRO A 57 12.73 5.68 1.03
C PRO A 57 12.63 6.20 2.47
N THR A 58 13.43 7.20 2.84
CA THR A 58 13.42 7.79 4.18
C THR A 58 12.49 9.00 4.30
N ALA A 59 11.88 9.44 3.20
CA ALA A 59 11.01 10.61 3.21
C ALA A 59 9.70 10.31 3.95
N PRO A 60 9.34 11.10 4.98
CA PRO A 60 8.12 10.88 5.73
C PRO A 60 6.88 11.12 4.86
N ILE A 61 5.93 10.18 4.89
CA ILE A 61 4.63 10.35 4.22
C ILE A 61 3.85 11.47 4.93
N PRO A 62 3.29 12.47 4.20
CA PRO A 62 2.50 13.53 4.80
C PRO A 62 1.32 12.99 5.62
N ALA A 63 1.04 13.62 6.77
CA ALA A 63 0.06 13.12 7.74
C ALA A 63 -1.33 12.84 7.14
N LYS A 64 -1.85 13.75 6.30
CA LYS A 64 -3.15 13.56 5.62
C LYS A 64 -3.15 12.35 4.68
N ARG A 65 -2.04 12.12 3.96
CA ARG A 65 -1.89 10.95 3.07
C ARG A 65 -1.76 9.67 3.88
N LYS A 66 -0.99 9.70 4.97
CA LYS A 66 -0.86 8.58 5.91
C LYS A 66 -2.19 8.19 6.52
N ALA A 67 -3.00 9.15 6.96
CA ALA A 67 -4.34 8.90 7.51
C ALA A 67 -5.23 8.16 6.50
N ARG A 68 -5.30 8.63 5.26
CA ARG A 68 -6.04 7.96 4.17
C ARG A 68 -5.52 6.55 3.84
N ILE A 69 -4.22 6.32 3.93
CA ILE A 69 -3.65 4.97 3.74
C ILE A 69 -4.04 4.06 4.90
N LEU A 70 -4.01 4.55 6.14
CA LEU A 70 -4.39 3.78 7.33
C LEU A 70 -5.89 3.52 7.43
N GLU A 71 -6.73 4.29 6.74
CA GLU A 71 -8.15 3.96 6.56
C GLU A 71 -8.37 2.63 5.81
N MET A 72 -7.31 1.97 5.29
CA MET A 72 -7.34 0.59 4.78
C MET A 72 -7.87 -0.47 5.76
N ASP A 73 -8.00 -0.20 7.06
CA ASP A 73 -8.76 -1.08 7.98
C ASP A 73 -10.21 -1.31 7.46
N THR A 74 -10.71 -0.39 6.64
CA THR A 74 -11.99 -0.54 5.94
C THR A 74 -11.96 -1.53 4.78
N ALA A 75 -10.79 -1.95 4.28
CA ALA A 75 -10.62 -2.96 3.23
C ALA A 75 -10.57 -4.40 3.80
N GLU A 76 -10.12 -4.58 5.04
CA GLU A 76 -10.09 -5.89 5.70
C GLU A 76 -11.49 -6.45 5.97
N LYS A 77 -12.44 -5.57 6.35
CA LYS A 77 -13.83 -5.98 6.61
C LYS A 77 -14.52 -6.54 5.35
N PRO A 78 -14.51 -5.87 4.18
CA PRO A 78 -14.94 -6.44 2.90
C PRO A 78 -14.19 -7.71 2.54
N LEU A 79 -12.86 -7.74 2.69
CA LEU A 79 -12.04 -8.91 2.36
C LEU A 79 -12.48 -10.15 3.15
N SER A 80 -12.72 -10.01 4.46
CA SER A 80 -13.24 -11.10 5.32
C SER A 80 -14.62 -11.61 4.88
N ARG A 81 -15.37 -10.80 4.13
CA ARG A 81 -16.69 -11.13 3.56
C ARG A 81 -16.61 -11.51 2.07
N GLY A 82 -15.42 -11.68 1.51
CA GLY A 82 -15.17 -11.99 0.10
C GLY A 82 -15.44 -10.85 -0.88
N ARG A 83 -15.47 -9.60 -0.40
CA ARG A 83 -15.85 -8.37 -1.15
C ARG A 83 -14.69 -7.42 -1.38
#